data_AF-A0A9W7WAM8-F1
#
_entry.id   AF-A0A9W7WAM8-F1
#
_cell.length_a   1.000
_cell.length_b   1.000
_cell.length_c   1.000
_cell.angle_alpha   90.00
_cell.angle_beta   90.00
_cell.angle_gamma   90.00
#
_symmetry.space_group_name_H-M   'P 1'
#
loop_
_entity.id
_entity.type
_entity.pdbx_description
1 polymer ?
#
loop_
_entity_poly.entity_id
_entity_poly.type
_entity_poly.pdbx_seq_one_letter_code
_entity_poly.pdbx_strand_id
1 'polypeptide(L)'
;MSASVRSMSLTLCRSSRVVQRAFRPATRLFSVGSCLKVENRSDGTGSVIESTVEYRFVERLIPLSRIPAPPKHNGPSPSGWIQPPDTPPSLPYMIRRSRMHNVPVYSDIKHGNQHSTLLRKIEGDMWALNKDVKEFLLGLTGKDPPTQVNEITGTIRIKGSFEKELKDWLLEKGF
;
A
#
# COMPACT_ATOMS: atom_id res chain seq x y z
N MET A 1 36.53 -57.80 13.46
CA MET A 1 35.96 -58.80 12.52
C MET A 1 34.49 -58.48 12.32
N SER A 2 34.05 -58.41 11.06
CA SER A 2 32.64 -58.51 10.59
C SER A 2 31.66 -57.39 11.00
N ALA A 3 30.81 -56.82 10.15
CA ALA A 3 30.61 -56.89 8.70
C ALA A 3 29.71 -55.71 8.30
N SER A 4 29.95 -55.22 7.09
CA SER A 4 29.15 -54.26 6.34
C SER A 4 27.77 -54.83 5.97
N VAL A 5 26.70 -54.03 6.09
CA VAL A 5 25.57 -54.06 5.13
C VAL A 5 25.10 -52.64 4.84
N ARG A 6 25.29 -52.24 3.58
CA ARG A 6 24.73 -51.06 2.94
C ARG A 6 23.22 -51.25 2.78
N SER A 7 22.41 -50.29 3.21
CA SER A 7 21.03 -50.18 2.77
C SER A 7 20.89 -48.94 1.90
N MET A 8 20.83 -49.18 0.58
CA MET A 8 20.41 -48.21 -0.42
C MET A 8 18.88 -48.20 -0.43
N SER A 9 18.29 -47.03 -0.17
CA SER A 9 16.87 -46.79 -0.39
C SER A 9 16.73 -45.58 -1.30
N LEU A 10 16.58 -45.87 -2.59
CA LEU A 10 16.15 -44.94 -3.62
C LEU A 10 14.65 -44.67 -3.44
N THR A 11 14.28 -43.44 -3.12
CA THR A 11 12.87 -43.01 -3.24
C THR A 11 12.76 -41.86 -4.22
N LEU A 12 12.02 -42.17 -5.29
CA LEU A 12 11.73 -41.41 -6.48
C LEU A 12 11.30 -39.95 -6.22
N CYS A 13 11.93 -39.07 -6.98
CA CYS A 13 11.57 -37.68 -7.18
C CYS A 13 10.22 -37.58 -7.92
N ARG A 14 9.15 -37.20 -7.23
CA ARG A 14 7.90 -36.74 -7.87
C ARG A 14 7.99 -35.24 -8.13
N SER A 15 8.67 -34.90 -9.22
CA SER A 15 8.51 -33.59 -9.86
C SER A 15 7.11 -33.52 -10.47
N SER A 16 6.21 -32.78 -9.83
CA SER A 16 4.95 -32.37 -10.43
C SER A 16 5.25 -31.36 -11.53
N ARG A 17 5.27 -31.82 -12.79
CA ARG A 17 5.26 -30.94 -13.97
C ARG A 17 3.88 -30.31 -14.07
N VAL A 18 3.75 -29.07 -13.60
CA VAL A 18 2.62 -28.23 -13.98
C VAL A 18 2.84 -27.85 -15.45
N VAL A 19 2.02 -28.43 -16.32
CA VAL A 19 1.97 -28.05 -17.74
C VAL A 19 1.37 -26.66 -17.82
N GLN A 20 2.21 -25.63 -17.91
CA GLN A 20 1.77 -24.33 -18.39
C GLN A 20 1.44 -24.49 -19.88
N ARG A 21 0.15 -24.52 -20.19
CA ARG A 21 -0.32 -24.27 -21.56
C ARG A 21 0.10 -22.84 -21.91
N ALA A 22 1.24 -22.71 -22.59
CA ALA A 22 1.60 -21.50 -23.28
C ALA A 22 0.54 -21.25 -24.36
N PHE A 23 -0.43 -20.39 -24.05
CA PHE A 23 -1.26 -19.76 -25.08
C PHE A 23 -0.33 -18.88 -25.91
N ARG A 24 0.20 -19.45 -26.99
CA ARG A 24 0.83 -18.70 -28.06
C ARG A 24 -0.26 -17.85 -28.72
N PRO A 25 -0.24 -16.52 -28.67
CA PRO A 25 -1.03 -15.76 -29.62
C PRO A 25 -0.40 -16.05 -30.98
N ALA A 26 -1.12 -16.79 -31.82
CA ALA A 26 -0.77 -16.94 -33.21
C ALA A 26 -0.69 -15.54 -33.81
N THR A 27 0.49 -15.16 -34.30
CA THR A 27 0.69 -14.04 -35.20
C THR A 27 -0.16 -14.30 -36.44
N ARG A 28 -1.41 -13.84 -36.43
CA ARG A 28 -2.20 -13.77 -37.66
C ARG A 28 -1.67 -12.57 -38.43
N LEU A 29 -0.92 -12.86 -39.47
CA LEU A 29 -0.76 -11.96 -40.61
C LEU A 29 -2.17 -11.66 -41.12
N PHE A 30 -2.69 -10.47 -40.80
CA PHE A 30 -3.87 -9.99 -41.49
C PHE A 30 -3.42 -9.55 -42.87
N SER A 31 -3.63 -10.47 -43.80
CA SER A 31 -3.75 -10.23 -45.23
C SER A 31 -4.51 -8.92 -45.47
N VAL A 32 -3.93 -8.09 -46.33
CA VAL A 32 -4.59 -6.95 -46.96
C VAL A 32 -5.77 -7.50 -47.74
N GLY A 33 -6.93 -7.55 -47.08
CA GLY A 33 -8.21 -7.92 -47.65
C GLY A 33 -9.08 -6.68 -47.66
N SER A 34 -9.11 -6.01 -48.80
CA SER A 34 -10.10 -4.99 -49.15
C SER A 34 -11.50 -5.47 -48.79
N CYS A 35 -12.10 -4.90 -47.75
CA CYS A 35 -13.52 -5.09 -47.41
C CYS A 35 -14.30 -3.82 -47.72
N LEU A 36 -14.91 -3.84 -48.89
CA LEU A 36 -16.20 -3.28 -49.27
C LEU A 36 -16.61 -1.93 -48.64
N LYS A 37 -16.34 -0.90 -49.44
CA LYS A 37 -17.10 0.34 -49.64
C LYS A 37 -18.53 0.29 -49.04
N VAL A 38 -18.73 1.01 -47.95
CA VAL A 38 -20.08 1.39 -47.48
C VAL A 38 -20.51 2.61 -48.29
N GLU A 39 -21.38 2.42 -49.28
CA GLU A 39 -22.08 3.52 -49.93
C GLU A 39 -23.18 4.01 -48.99
N ASN A 40 -22.89 5.07 -48.22
CA ASN A 40 -23.94 5.89 -47.63
C ASN A 40 -24.47 6.83 -48.72
N ARG A 41 -25.56 6.43 -49.38
CA ARG A 41 -26.41 7.39 -50.09
C ARG A 41 -27.34 8.04 -49.07
N SER A 42 -26.98 9.24 -48.63
CA SER A 42 -27.91 10.20 -48.05
C SER A 42 -27.50 11.60 -48.50
N ASP A 43 -28.37 12.19 -49.31
CA ASP A 43 -28.37 13.59 -49.68
C ASP A 43 -28.24 14.51 -48.44
N GLY A 44 -27.50 15.60 -48.59
CA GLY A 44 -27.64 16.84 -47.82
C GLY A 44 -27.50 16.75 -46.29
N THR A 45 -26.37 17.26 -45.78
CA THR A 45 -25.92 17.34 -44.37
C THR A 45 -25.18 16.08 -43.88
N GLY A 46 -23.97 16.29 -43.36
CA GLY A 46 -22.98 15.22 -43.13
C GLY A 46 -23.48 14.10 -42.20
N SER A 47 -23.42 12.87 -42.70
CA SER A 47 -23.83 11.67 -41.95
C SER A 47 -22.92 11.43 -40.74
N VAL A 48 -23.49 11.41 -39.53
CA VAL A 48 -22.77 11.04 -38.30
C VAL A 48 -22.48 9.54 -38.33
N ILE A 49 -21.21 9.15 -38.14
CA ILE A 49 -20.78 7.75 -38.03
C ILE A 49 -20.51 7.45 -36.57
N GLU A 50 -21.25 6.52 -35.97
CA GLU A 50 -21.05 6.10 -34.59
C GLU A 50 -19.88 5.11 -34.49
N SER A 51 -18.80 5.48 -33.79
CA SER A 51 -17.63 4.63 -33.58
C SER A 51 -17.42 4.34 -32.08
N THR A 52 -17.20 3.07 -31.72
CA THR A 52 -17.01 2.66 -30.31
C THR A 52 -15.54 2.59 -29.89
N VAL A 53 -14.61 2.55 -30.85
CA VAL A 53 -13.17 2.36 -30.58
C VAL A 53 -12.57 3.54 -29.79
N GLU A 54 -13.01 4.75 -30.10
CA GLU A 54 -12.50 5.99 -29.52
C GLU A 54 -13.06 6.25 -28.11
N TYR A 55 -14.12 5.55 -27.71
CA TYR A 55 -14.70 5.70 -26.37
C TYR A 55 -13.73 5.33 -25.24
N ARG A 56 -12.70 4.52 -25.51
CA ARG A 56 -11.60 4.22 -24.58
C ARG A 56 -10.88 5.47 -24.06
N PHE A 57 -10.87 6.56 -24.83
CA PHE A 57 -10.29 7.83 -24.38
C PHE A 57 -11.20 8.54 -23.37
N VAL A 58 -12.51 8.40 -23.51
CA VAL A 58 -13.50 8.91 -22.55
C VAL A 58 -13.39 8.15 -21.23
N GLU A 59 -13.23 6.82 -21.28
CA GLU A 59 -13.06 5.98 -20.08
C GLU A 59 -11.86 6.42 -19.21
N ARG A 60 -10.76 6.89 -19.82
CA ARG A 60 -9.58 7.39 -19.09
C ARG A 60 -9.82 8.71 -18.36
N LEU A 61 -10.80 9.50 -18.81
CA LEU A 61 -11.15 10.78 -18.20
C LEU A 61 -12.07 10.61 -16.98
N ILE A 62 -12.71 9.45 -16.84
CA ILE A 62 -13.57 9.16 -15.71
C ILE A 62 -12.69 8.85 -14.48
N PRO A 63 -12.84 9.60 -13.37
CA PRO A 63 -12.03 9.37 -12.18
C PRO A 63 -12.45 8.07 -11.48
N LEU A 64 -11.47 7.40 -10.86
CA LEU A 64 -11.72 6.25 -10.00
C LEU A 64 -12.46 6.69 -8.73
N SER A 65 -13.57 6.02 -8.43
CA SER A 65 -14.36 6.31 -7.21
C SER A 65 -13.67 5.83 -5.92
N ARG A 66 -12.85 4.77 -6.02
CA ARG A 66 -12.12 4.17 -4.90
C ARG A 66 -10.62 4.37 -5.07
N ILE A 67 -9.93 4.59 -3.96
CA ILE A 67 -8.47 4.67 -3.96
C ILE A 67 -7.89 3.29 -4.31
N PRO A 68 -6.95 3.21 -5.26
CA PRO A 68 -6.29 1.96 -5.59
C PRO A 68 -5.35 1.54 -4.45
N ALA A 69 -5.22 0.23 -4.25
CA ALA A 69 -4.19 -0.31 -3.38
C ALA A 69 -2.79 0.02 -3.94
N PRO A 70 -1.79 0.28 -3.07
CA PRO A 70 -0.46 0.59 -3.52
C PRO A 70 0.17 -0.60 -4.25
N PRO A 71 1.02 -0.35 -5.25
CA PRO A 71 1.76 -1.41 -5.93
C PRO A 71 2.71 -2.10 -4.93
N LYS A 72 2.88 -3.41 -5.09
CA LYS A 72 3.83 -4.19 -4.29
C LYS A 72 5.24 -3.97 -4.81
N HIS A 73 6.12 -3.42 -3.98
CA HIS A 73 7.54 -3.24 -4.27
C HIS A 73 8.37 -3.70 -3.08
N ASN A 74 9.61 -4.12 -3.34
CA ASN A 74 10.53 -4.55 -2.30
C ASN A 74 11.25 -3.34 -1.71
N GLY A 75 11.14 -3.12 -0.40
CA GLY A 75 11.83 -2.04 0.31
C GLY A 75 11.13 -0.67 0.26
N PRO A 76 11.79 0.39 0.72
CA PRO A 76 11.24 1.75 0.66
C PRO A 76 11.14 2.24 -0.78
N SER A 77 10.06 2.95 -1.11
CA SER A 77 9.96 3.64 -2.40
C SER A 77 10.94 4.83 -2.43
N PRO A 78 11.28 5.37 -3.62
CA PRO A 78 12.07 6.60 -3.73
C PRO A 78 11.45 7.81 -3.00
N SER A 79 10.14 7.78 -2.77
CA SER A 79 9.42 8.80 -1.99
C SER A 79 9.49 8.59 -0.47
N GLY A 80 10.16 7.53 0.01
CA GLY A 80 10.22 7.16 1.43
C GLY A 80 8.97 6.45 1.95
N TRP A 81 8.06 6.02 1.07
CA TRP A 81 6.91 5.23 1.49
C TRP A 81 7.31 3.77 1.72
N ILE A 82 6.88 3.22 2.85
CA ILE A 82 7.15 1.84 3.26
C ILE A 82 5.81 1.13 3.49
N GLN A 83 5.69 -0.06 2.89
CA GLN A 83 4.55 -0.93 3.05
C GLN A 83 4.52 -1.49 4.49
N PRO A 84 3.36 -1.50 5.17
CA PRO A 84 3.24 -2.17 6.46
C PRO A 84 3.50 -3.68 6.31
N PRO A 85 4.07 -4.35 7.33
CA PRO A 85 4.27 -5.79 7.32
C PRO A 85 2.93 -6.53 7.26
N ASP A 86 2.91 -7.70 6.62
CA ASP A 86 1.69 -8.51 6.46
C ASP A 86 1.14 -9.01 7.81
N THR A 87 2.05 -9.28 8.76
CA THR A 87 1.71 -9.71 10.11
C THR A 87 1.84 -8.52 11.06
N PRO A 88 0.78 -8.19 11.82
CA PRO A 88 0.84 -7.12 12.80
C PRO A 88 1.84 -7.47 13.92
N PRO A 89 2.52 -6.48 14.50
CA PRO A 89 3.40 -6.72 15.63
C PRO A 89 2.60 -7.22 16.84
N SER A 90 3.18 -8.11 17.62
CA SER A 90 2.59 -8.65 18.86
C SER A 90 2.67 -7.62 20.00
N LEU A 91 2.05 -6.46 19.81
CA LEU A 91 1.99 -5.36 20.77
C LEU A 91 0.55 -5.18 21.27
N PRO A 92 0.35 -4.64 22.50
CA PRO A 92 -0.98 -4.45 23.06
C PRO A 92 -1.79 -3.33 22.37
N TYR A 93 -1.15 -2.60 21.46
CA TYR A 93 -1.75 -1.54 20.66
C TYR A 93 -1.35 -1.68 19.19
N MET A 94 -2.18 -1.12 18.31
CA MET A 94 -1.98 -1.09 16.87
C MET A 94 -2.30 0.29 16.33
N ILE A 95 -1.53 0.75 15.34
CA ILE A 95 -1.79 2.02 14.66
C ILE A 95 -2.16 1.72 13.21
N ARG A 96 -3.32 2.22 12.78
CA ARG A 96 -3.79 1.99 11.41
C ARG A 96 -3.29 3.04 10.45
N ARG A 97 -2.91 2.61 9.25
CA ARG A 97 -2.58 3.52 8.15
C ARG A 97 -3.79 4.39 7.75
N SER A 98 -3.48 5.55 7.18
CA SER A 98 -4.47 6.48 6.65
C SER A 98 -5.18 5.91 5.41
N ARG A 99 -6.22 6.60 4.95
CA ARG A 99 -6.90 6.26 3.68
C ARG A 99 -5.92 6.29 2.49
N MET A 100 -4.85 7.08 2.58
CA MET A 100 -3.79 7.19 1.58
C MET A 100 -2.56 6.33 1.94
N HIS A 101 -2.72 5.29 2.76
CA HIS A 101 -1.66 4.34 3.17
C HIS A 101 -0.45 4.95 3.92
N ASN A 102 -0.62 6.14 4.51
CA ASN A 102 0.43 6.84 5.26
C ASN A 102 0.28 6.66 6.78
N VAL A 103 1.37 6.84 7.53
CA VAL A 103 1.37 6.83 9.00
C VAL A 103 0.59 8.04 9.53
N PRO A 104 -0.37 7.86 10.47
CA PRO A 104 -1.29 8.91 10.91
C PRO A 104 -0.70 9.85 11.98
N VAL A 105 0.48 10.41 11.71
CA VAL A 105 1.16 11.43 12.53
C VAL A 105 1.07 12.78 11.83
N TYR A 106 0.56 13.79 12.53
CA TYR A 106 0.35 15.12 11.99
C TYR A 106 0.82 16.19 12.98
N SER A 107 1.31 17.32 12.48
CA SER A 107 1.48 18.53 13.27
C SER A 107 0.17 19.32 13.35
N ASP A 108 -0.13 19.86 14.54
CA ASP A 108 -1.25 20.75 14.83
C ASP A 108 -0.69 22.02 15.45
N ILE A 109 -0.85 23.14 14.76
CA ILE A 109 -0.37 24.46 15.16
C ILE A 109 -1.57 25.30 15.55
N LYS A 110 -1.64 25.69 16.82
CA LYS A 110 -2.67 26.61 17.34
C LYS A 110 -2.06 27.97 17.65
N HIS A 111 -2.82 29.04 17.45
CA HIS A 111 -2.43 30.43 17.78
C HIS A 111 -1.04 30.87 17.23
N GLY A 112 -0.53 30.19 16.19
CA GLY A 112 0.79 30.40 15.60
C GLY A 112 1.97 29.84 16.39
N ASN A 113 1.95 29.87 17.72
CA ASN A 113 3.08 29.48 18.58
C ASN A 113 2.93 28.13 19.28
N GLN A 114 1.71 27.57 19.31
CA GLN A 114 1.43 26.34 20.02
C GLN A 114 1.53 25.17 19.05
N HIS A 115 2.74 24.62 18.94
CA HIS A 115 3.00 23.42 18.15
C HIS A 115 2.70 22.17 18.97
N SER A 116 1.93 21.27 18.39
CA SER A 116 1.64 19.95 18.94
C SER A 116 1.69 18.89 17.85
N THR A 117 2.01 17.66 18.22
CA THR A 117 1.97 16.51 17.34
C THR A 117 0.79 15.63 17.72
N LEU A 118 0.01 15.24 16.72
CA LEU A 118 -1.18 14.42 16.83
C LEU A 118 -0.91 13.05 16.24
N LEU A 119 -1.04 12.03 17.08
CA LEU A 119 -1.10 10.64 16.68
C LEU A 119 -2.57 10.19 16.68
N ARG A 120 -3.02 9.64 15.55
CA ARG A 120 -4.43 9.25 15.34
C ARG A 120 -4.54 7.78 14.97
N LYS A 121 -5.77 7.24 15.01
CA LYS A 121 -6.10 5.88 14.60
C LYS A 121 -5.37 4.81 15.42
N ILE A 122 -5.26 5.04 16.71
CA ILE A 122 -4.72 4.09 17.67
C ILE A 122 -5.85 3.14 18.06
N GLU A 123 -5.57 1.84 18.06
CA GLU A 123 -6.42 0.77 18.54
C GLU A 123 -5.68 -0.01 19.64
N GLY A 124 -6.40 -0.63 20.58
CA GLY A 124 -5.81 -1.36 21.71
C GLY A 124 -5.45 -0.49 22.91
N ASP A 125 -4.42 -0.89 23.68
CA ASP A 125 -4.00 -0.20 24.90
C ASP A 125 -3.19 1.07 24.60
N MET A 126 -3.89 2.21 24.65
CA MET A 126 -3.29 3.50 24.38
C MET A 126 -2.39 4.01 25.51
N TRP A 127 -2.54 3.52 26.75
CA TRP A 127 -1.64 3.90 27.84
C TRP A 127 -0.27 3.26 27.69
N ALA A 128 -0.21 2.02 27.19
CA ALA A 128 1.05 1.40 26.79
C ALA A 128 1.75 2.21 25.69
N LEU A 129 1.04 2.59 24.63
CA LEU A 129 1.62 3.43 23.57
C LEU A 129 2.11 4.78 24.11
N ASN A 130 1.35 5.41 25.01
CA ASN A 130 1.76 6.69 25.59
C ASN A 130 3.04 6.58 26.43
N LYS A 131 3.24 5.46 27.14
CA LYS A 131 4.48 5.20 27.89
C LYS A 131 5.67 5.03 26.93
N ASP A 132 5.53 4.17 25.93
CA ASP A 132 6.55 3.94 24.91
C ASP A 132 6.96 5.24 24.18
N VAL A 133 5.98 6.08 23.83
CA VAL A 133 6.22 7.38 23.19
C VAL A 133 6.95 8.35 24.13
N LYS A 134 6.57 8.39 25.41
CA LYS A 134 7.28 9.22 26.40
C LYS A 134 8.72 8.78 26.59
N GLU A 135 8.97 7.47 26.66
CA GLU A 135 10.32 6.91 26.79
C GLU A 135 11.19 7.28 25.58
N PHE A 136 10.65 7.13 24.37
CA PHE A 136 11.33 7.53 23.13
C PHE A 136 11.67 9.03 23.12
N LEU A 137 10.69 9.89 23.43
CA LEU A 137 10.88 11.34 23.40
C LEU A 137 11.76 11.85 24.54
N LEU A 138 11.77 11.18 25.70
CA LEU A 138 12.69 11.48 26.79
C LEU A 138 14.13 11.22 26.38
N GLY A 139 14.40 10.16 25.59
CA GLY A 139 15.72 9.90 25.04
C GLY A 139 16.22 10.98 24.07
N LEU A 140 15.32 11.60 23.30
CA LEU A 140 15.66 12.64 22.33
C LEU A 140 15.78 14.04 22.93
N THR A 141 14.82 14.42 23.77
CA THR A 141 14.71 15.80 24.32
C THR A 141 15.37 15.94 25.69
N GLY A 142 15.58 14.83 26.41
CA GLY A 142 16.03 14.83 27.80
C GLY A 142 14.98 15.31 28.80
N LYS A 143 13.72 15.49 28.36
CA LYS A 143 12.58 15.95 29.17
C LYS A 143 11.36 15.13 28.83
N ASP A 144 10.48 14.95 29.82
CA ASP A 144 9.19 14.30 29.63
C ASP A 144 8.22 15.25 28.90
N PRO A 145 7.74 14.90 27.70
CA PRO A 145 6.80 15.76 27.00
C PRO A 145 5.42 15.67 27.66
N PRO A 146 4.70 16.79 27.82
CA PRO A 146 3.32 16.74 28.27
C PRO A 146 2.44 16.16 27.16
N THR A 147 1.77 15.06 27.49
CA THR A 147 0.90 14.28 26.58
C THR A 147 -0.55 14.32 27.06
N GLN A 148 -1.49 14.45 26.14
CA GLN A 148 -2.91 14.28 26.38
C GLN A 148 -3.41 13.05 25.62
N VAL A 149 -4.08 12.16 26.33
CA VAL A 149 -4.58 10.89 25.83
C VAL A 149 -6.11 10.98 25.73
N ASN A 150 -6.69 10.63 24.58
CA ASN A 150 -8.14 10.60 24.38
C ASN A 150 -8.57 9.23 23.86
N GLU A 151 -9.16 8.43 24.75
CA GLU A 151 -9.53 7.03 24.51
C GLU A 151 -10.69 6.90 23.55
N ILE A 152 -11.67 7.79 23.65
CA ILE A 152 -12.88 7.73 22.85
C ILE A 152 -12.54 7.91 21.37
N THR A 153 -11.65 8.86 21.05
CA THR A 153 -11.26 9.13 19.67
C THR A 153 -10.05 8.34 19.20
N GLY A 154 -9.36 7.61 20.10
CA GLY A 154 -8.11 6.91 19.80
C GLY A 154 -7.02 7.85 19.31
N THR A 155 -6.78 8.94 20.06
CA THR A 155 -5.79 9.96 19.70
C THR A 155 -4.89 10.35 20.87
N ILE A 156 -3.60 10.53 20.58
CA ILE A 156 -2.63 11.10 21.52
C ILE A 156 -2.15 12.44 20.98
N ARG A 157 -2.17 13.47 21.82
CA ARG A 157 -1.66 14.81 21.52
C ARG A 157 -0.43 15.05 22.37
N ILE A 158 0.66 15.44 21.73
CA ILE A 158 1.97 15.64 22.34
C ILE A 158 2.34 17.09 22.12
N LYS A 159 2.79 17.81 23.16
CA LYS A 159 3.29 19.18 23.00
C LYS A 159 4.66 19.14 22.32
N GLY A 160 4.85 19.95 21.29
CA GLY A 160 6.10 19.98 20.50
C GLY A 160 5.92 19.43 19.09
N SER A 161 6.96 19.64 18.27
CA SER A 161 7.02 19.25 16.87
C SER A 161 7.90 18.00 16.72
N PHE A 162 7.28 16.83 16.79
CA PHE A 162 7.96 15.53 16.73
C PHE A 162 7.47 14.68 15.55
N GLU A 163 6.96 15.33 14.51
CA GLU A 163 6.28 14.64 13.39
C GLU A 163 7.21 13.65 12.67
N LYS A 164 8.45 14.05 12.39
CA LYS A 164 9.41 13.22 11.65
C LYS A 164 9.90 12.05 12.49
N GLU A 165 10.39 12.35 13.69
CA GLU A 165 10.90 11.38 14.66
C GLU A 165 9.87 10.30 14.98
N LEU A 166 8.61 10.68 15.20
CA LEU A 166 7.54 9.71 15.46
C LEU A 166 7.16 8.90 14.23
N LYS A 167 7.22 9.48 13.02
CA LYS A 167 6.99 8.71 11.79
C LYS A 167 8.05 7.64 11.63
N ASP A 168 9.31 8.01 11.79
CA ASP A 168 10.44 7.09 11.62
C ASP A 168 10.38 5.97 12.68
N TRP A 169 10.14 6.32 13.94
CA TRP A 169 9.98 5.35 15.03
C TRP A 169 8.82 4.37 14.81
N LEU A 170 7.67 4.85 14.30
CA LEU A 170 6.53 3.98 14.00
C LEU A 170 6.80 3.06 12.81
N LEU A 171 7.56 3.53 11.82
CA LEU A 171 8.01 2.71 10.69
C LEU A 171 8.99 1.62 11.16
N GLU A 172 9.90 1.94 12.08
CA GLU A 172 10.81 0.96 12.70
C GLU A 172 10.06 -0.11 13.49
N LYS A 173 8.99 0.26 14.21
CA LYS A 173 8.12 -0.72 14.89
C LYS A 173 7.25 -1.54 13.94
N GLY A 174 7.15 -1.16 12.66
CA GLY A 174 6.39 -1.88 11.64
C GLY A 174 4.89 -1.58 11.63
N PHE A 175 4.49 -0.34 11.94
CA PHE A 175 3.09 0.11 11.87
C PHE A 175 2.77 0.83 10.55
#